data_AF-A0A8R7TPC6-F1
#
_entry.id   AF-A0A8R7TPC6-F1
#
_cell.length_a   1.000
_cell.length_b   1.000
_cell.length_c   1.000
_cell.angle_alpha   90.00
_cell.angle_beta   90.00
_cell.angle_gamma   90.00
#
_symmetry.space_group_name_H-M   'P 1'
#
loop_
_entity.id
_entity.type
_entity.pdbx_description
1 polymer ?
#
loop_
_entity_poly.entity_id
_entity_poly.type
_entity_poly.pdbx_seq_one_letter_code
_entity_poly.pdbx_strand_id
1 'polypeptide(L)'
;AGGAAKLEELLVEETWLEALSGELRKPYALDLCRFVAHERLHAKVPVYPPPHLVFHALHTTPFHNVKAVIIGQDPYHGPGQAMGLSF
;
A
#
# COMPACT_ATOMS: atom_id res chain seq x y z
N ALA A 1 -2.47 -21.14 -10.81
CA ALA A 1 -2.54 -20.67 -9.40
C ALA A 1 -1.86 -19.32 -9.36
N GLY A 2 -2.63 -18.23 -9.31
CA GLY A 2 -2.07 -16.87 -9.36
C GLY A 2 -1.38 -16.55 -8.04
N GLY A 3 -0.07 -16.43 -8.04
CA GLY A 3 0.67 -15.95 -6.88
C GLY A 3 0.18 -14.53 -6.57
N ALA A 4 -0.37 -14.32 -5.37
CA ALA A 4 -0.67 -12.99 -4.90
C ALA A 4 0.61 -12.16 -4.98
N ALA A 5 0.58 -11.04 -5.70
CA ALA A 5 1.70 -10.10 -5.74
C ALA A 5 2.05 -9.68 -4.31
N LYS A 6 3.34 -9.71 -3.96
CA LYS A 6 3.77 -9.38 -2.61
C LYS A 6 3.58 -7.89 -2.38
N LEU A 7 3.21 -7.49 -1.16
CA LEU A 7 2.88 -6.10 -0.85
C LEU A 7 4.05 -5.16 -1.20
N GLU A 8 5.28 -5.59 -0.92
CA GLU A 8 6.51 -4.86 -1.23
C GLU A 8 6.76 -4.67 -2.74
N GLU A 9 6.13 -5.48 -3.60
CA GLU A 9 6.21 -5.42 -5.06
C GLU A 9 5.10 -4.56 -5.68
N LEU A 10 4.12 -4.08 -4.89
CA LEU A 10 2.98 -3.30 -5.39
C LEU A 10 3.28 -1.82 -5.63
N LEU A 11 4.31 -1.27 -4.98
CA LEU A 11 4.78 0.07 -5.31
C LEU A 11 5.60 0.00 -6.59
N VAL A 12 5.13 0.64 -7.66
CA VAL A 12 5.77 0.59 -8.99
C VAL A 12 6.03 1.98 -9.57
N GLU A 13 5.64 3.04 -8.87
CA GLU A 13 5.98 4.41 -9.30
C GLU A 13 7.46 4.66 -9.00
N GLU A 14 8.21 4.98 -10.03
CA GLU A 14 9.68 4.92 -10.03
C GLU A 14 10.29 5.92 -9.04
N THR A 15 9.74 7.13 -8.96
CA THR A 15 10.32 8.19 -8.11
C THR A 15 10.11 7.93 -6.62
N TRP A 16 8.97 7.32 -6.26
CA TRP A 16 8.72 6.82 -4.91
C TRP A 16 9.52 5.57 -4.59
N LEU A 17 9.69 4.67 -5.56
CA LEU A 17 10.56 3.50 -5.40
C LEU A 17 11.99 3.90 -5.08
N GLU A 18 12.55 4.88 -5.81
CA GLU A 18 13.87 5.43 -5.54
C GLU A 18 13.94 6.00 -4.12
N ALA A 19 13.00 6.89 -3.77
CA ALA A 19 12.94 7.55 -2.46
C ALA A 19 12.77 6.59 -1.27
N LEU A 20 12.01 5.52 -1.44
CA LEU A 20 11.64 4.57 -0.37
C LEU A 20 12.42 3.25 -0.43
N SER A 21 13.28 3.04 -1.43
CA SER A 21 13.99 1.77 -1.65
C SER A 21 14.74 1.27 -0.40
N GLY A 22 15.39 2.17 0.33
CA GLY A 22 16.10 1.84 1.57
C GLY A 22 15.16 1.46 2.72
N GLU A 23 13.98 2.09 2.77
CA GLU A 23 12.97 1.89 3.81
C GLU A 23 12.25 0.54 3.65
N LEU A 24 11.80 0.23 2.45
CA LEU A 24 11.07 -1.01 2.13
C LEU A 24 11.91 -2.28 2.33
N ARG A 25 13.24 -2.15 2.37
CA ARG A 25 14.16 -3.28 2.59
C ARG A 25 14.47 -3.53 4.07
N LYS A 26 14.04 -2.65 4.98
CA LYS A 26 14.29 -2.83 6.41
C LYS A 26 13.53 -4.05 6.94
N PRO A 27 14.07 -4.78 7.95
CA PRO A 27 13.44 -5.98 8.46
C PRO A 27 11.96 -5.80 8.86
N TYR A 28 11.64 -4.71 9.57
CA TYR A 28 10.25 -4.44 9.99
C TYR A 28 9.30 -4.19 8.82
N ALA A 29 9.77 -3.59 7.72
CA ALA A 29 8.94 -3.34 6.54
C ALA A 29 8.61 -4.67 5.85
N LEU A 30 9.59 -5.56 5.76
CA LEU A 30 9.39 -6.92 5.23
C LEU A 30 8.48 -7.75 6.14
N ASP A 31 8.62 -7.64 7.47
CA ASP A 31 7.73 -8.28 8.44
C ASP A 31 6.28 -7.75 8.30
N LEU A 32 6.11 -6.44 8.16
CA LEU A 32 4.80 -5.82 7.93
C LEU A 32 4.17 -6.30 6.62
N CYS A 33 4.93 -6.38 5.53
CA CYS A 33 4.43 -6.88 4.25
C CYS A 33 3.95 -8.34 4.35
N ARG A 34 4.72 -9.20 5.05
CA ARG A 34 4.31 -10.58 5.34
C ARG A 34 3.03 -10.64 6.18
N PHE A 35 2.95 -9.83 7.23
CA PHE A 35 1.77 -9.76 8.08
C PHE A 35 0.52 -9.36 7.29
N VAL A 36 0.58 -8.29 6.50
CA VAL A 36 -0.56 -7.82 5.71
C VAL A 36 -0.95 -8.85 4.63
N ALA A 37 0.03 -9.49 3.98
CA ALA A 37 -0.25 -10.54 2.99
C ALA A 37 -0.94 -11.76 3.65
N HIS A 38 -0.50 -12.16 4.83
CA HIS A 38 -1.14 -13.22 5.62
C HIS A 38 -2.58 -12.85 5.97
N GLU A 39 -2.82 -11.66 6.53
CA GLU A 39 -4.17 -11.22 6.91
C GLU A 39 -5.11 -11.15 5.70
N ARG A 40 -4.61 -10.71 4.54
CA ARG A 40 -5.41 -10.70 3.30
C ARG A 40 -5.85 -12.08 2.83
N LEU A 41 -5.08 -13.13 3.13
CA LEU A 41 -5.39 -14.51 2.73
C LEU A 41 -6.26 -15.24 3.76
N HIS A 42 -6.14 -14.89 5.04
CA HIS A 42 -6.66 -15.70 6.14
C HIS A 42 -7.66 -14.99 7.06
N ALA A 43 -7.82 -13.66 6.97
CA ALA A 43 -8.77 -12.95 7.81
C ALA A 43 -10.22 -13.37 7.51
N LYS A 44 -11.05 -13.40 8.57
CA LYS A 44 -12.49 -13.69 8.45
C LYS A 44 -13.28 -12.55 7.79
N VAL A 45 -12.72 -11.34 7.83
CA VAL A 45 -13.30 -10.13 7.26
C VAL A 45 -12.39 -9.60 6.16
N PRO A 46 -12.94 -8.96 5.10
CA PRO A 46 -12.12 -8.40 4.04
C PRO A 46 -11.16 -7.32 4.56
N VAL A 47 -9.92 -7.35 4.06
CA VAL A 47 -8.93 -6.29 4.30
C VAL A 47 -8.98 -5.30 3.15
N TYR A 48 -9.28 -4.04 3.46
CA TYR A 48 -9.37 -2.94 2.50
C TYR A 48 -8.12 -2.04 2.55
N PRO A 49 -7.77 -1.33 1.45
CA PRO A 49 -8.37 -1.43 0.11
C PRO A 49 -7.93 -2.72 -0.63
N PRO A 50 -8.44 -3.00 -1.84
CA PRO A 50 -7.85 -4.01 -2.73
C PRO A 50 -6.32 -3.81 -2.90
N PRO A 51 -5.53 -4.89 -3.07
CA PRO A 51 -4.07 -4.80 -3.08
C PRO A 51 -3.51 -3.76 -4.07
N HIS A 52 -4.02 -3.71 -5.30
CA HIS A 52 -3.57 -2.79 -6.34
C HIS A 52 -3.82 -1.30 -6.01
N LEU A 53 -4.64 -0.99 -5.00
CA LEU A 53 -4.91 0.38 -4.55
C LEU A 53 -4.13 0.77 -3.28
N VAL A 54 -3.33 -0.12 -2.69
CA VAL A 54 -2.62 0.19 -1.43
C VAL A 54 -1.71 1.42 -1.57
N PHE A 55 -1.02 1.54 -2.70
CA PHE A 55 -0.11 2.67 -2.97
C PHE A 55 -0.70 3.71 -3.93
N HIS A 56 -2.03 3.76 -4.07
CA HIS A 56 -2.67 4.62 -5.08
C HIS A 56 -2.31 6.10 -4.94
N ALA A 57 -2.20 6.62 -3.70
CA ALA A 57 -1.71 7.98 -3.45
C ALA A 57 -0.31 8.24 -4.02
N LEU A 58 0.60 7.27 -3.91
CA LEU A 58 1.97 7.38 -4.42
C LEU A 58 2.02 7.20 -5.94
N HIS A 59 1.20 6.30 -6.49
CA HIS A 59 1.11 6.08 -7.94
C HIS A 59 0.54 7.29 -8.69
N THR A 60 -0.36 8.05 -8.06
CA THR A 60 -1.02 9.20 -8.70
C THR A 60 -0.25 10.51 -8.57
N THR A 61 0.74 10.58 -7.68
CA THR A 61 1.53 11.78 -7.43
C THR A 61 3.02 11.43 -7.36
N PRO A 62 3.79 11.60 -8.46
CA PRO A 62 5.24 11.40 -8.43
C PRO A 62 5.89 12.18 -7.30
N PHE A 63 6.92 11.62 -6.68
CA PHE A 63 7.58 12.15 -5.48
C PHE A 63 7.98 13.62 -5.62
N HIS A 64 8.56 14.00 -6.76
CA HIS A 64 9.02 15.36 -7.03
C HIS A 64 7.88 16.37 -7.31
N ASN A 65 6.65 15.88 -7.54
CA ASN A 65 5.47 16.71 -7.76
C ASN A 65 4.66 16.95 -6.47
N VAL A 66 5.04 16.33 -5.36
CA VAL A 66 4.39 16.53 -4.06
C VAL A 66 4.57 17.97 -3.59
N LYS A 67 3.47 18.61 -3.19
CA LYS A 67 3.46 19.99 -2.66
C LYS A 67 2.89 20.09 -1.25
N ALA A 68 2.01 19.17 -0.89
CA ALA A 68 1.39 19.08 0.42
C ALA A 68 1.12 17.61 0.75
N VAL A 69 1.09 17.29 2.04
CA VAL A 69 0.79 15.94 2.55
C VAL A 69 -0.41 16.04 3.47
N ILE A 70 -1.45 15.25 3.19
CA ILE A 70 -2.64 15.12 4.04
C ILE A 70 -2.64 13.71 4.61
N ILE A 71 -2.63 13.61 5.94
CA ILE A 71 -2.56 12.34 6.65
C ILE A 71 -3.96 12.00 7.19
N GLY A 72 -4.53 10.92 6.67
CA GLY A 72 -5.73 10.31 7.25
C GLY A 72 -5.37 9.34 8.37
N GLN A 73 -6.36 8.92 9.16
CA GLN A 73 -6.16 7.93 10.23
C GLN A 73 -6.20 6.51 9.67
N ASP A 74 -7.37 6.08 9.19
CA ASP A 74 -7.61 4.73 8.67
C ASP A 74 -8.37 4.81 7.34
N PRO A 75 -8.23 3.81 6.44
CA PRO A 75 -9.08 3.70 5.26
C PRO A 75 -10.55 3.49 5.65
N TYR A 76 -11.47 3.91 4.78
CA TYR A 76 -12.87 3.51 4.92
C TYR A 76 -13.01 1.98 4.97
N HIS A 77 -13.79 1.49 5.93
CA HIS A 77 -13.93 0.05 6.19
C HIS A 77 -15.14 -0.60 5.50
N GLY A 78 -15.94 0.18 4.75
CA GLY A 78 -17.06 -0.35 3.98
C GLY A 78 -16.64 -0.91 2.61
N PRO A 79 -17.37 -1.92 2.09
CA PRO A 79 -17.10 -2.47 0.76
C PRO A 79 -17.11 -1.39 -0.32
N GLY A 80 -16.02 -1.30 -1.09
CA GLY A 80 -15.88 -0.36 -2.21
C GLY A 80 -15.60 1.09 -1.82
N GLN A 81 -15.43 1.41 -0.53
CA GLN A 81 -15.20 2.78 -0.08
C GLN A 81 -13.71 3.18 -0.06
N ALA A 82 -12.82 2.27 0.35
CA ALA A 82 -11.39 2.54 0.37
C ALA A 82 -10.78 2.43 -1.03
N MET A 83 -10.30 3.57 -1.54
CA MET A 83 -9.66 3.67 -2.85
C MET A 83 -8.16 4.00 -2.80
N GLY A 84 -7.53 3.92 -1.62
CA GLY A 84 -6.10 4.20 -1.47
C GLY A 84 -5.70 5.68 -1.42
N LEU A 85 -6.69 6.57 -1.23
CA LEU A 85 -6.53 8.00 -0.95
C LEU A 85 -7.25 8.32 0.38
N SER A 86 -6.74 9.29 1.14
CA SER A 86 -7.42 9.79 2.33
C SER A 86 -8.52 10.79 1.93
N PHE A 87 -9.69 10.64 2.55
CA PHE A 87 -10.93 11.42 2.33
C PHE A 87 -11.61 11.20 0.98
#